data_AF-A0A7M4FWK5-F1
#
_entry.id   AF-A0A7M4FWK5-F1
#
_cell.length_a   1.000
_cell.length_b   1.000
_cell.length_c   1.000
_cell.angle_alpha   90.00
_cell.angle_beta   90.00
_cell.angle_gamma   90.00
#
_symmetry.space_group_name_H-M   'P 1'
#
loop_
_entity.id
_entity.type
_entity.pdbx_description
1 polymer ?
#
loop_
_entity_poly.entity_id
_entity_poly.type
_entity_poly.pdbx_seq_one_letter_code
_entity_poly.pdbx_strand_id
1 'polypeptide(L)'
;MWHHAAPRAAAAAAPEAWAPGDLSSSYRCRCWAVSWLTAHCQGQTGPALQPSPGTTTRLSPSQVIFFLHLQYHFHNAPKKAADCRLPPEEFRKIEFTSYITNFWYKKGHYKRINLHIKNLHKARETCKSGLAVYRQFSSGGAGGGYPGVPLTQPLPGLPAPAFAAVDGQEKFETRVTALDGGLRVASQNKFGQFCTVGVLINSGSRHETKYLSGISHFLEKLAFSSTAQFGSKDEILLTLEKHGGICDCQASRDTTMYAVSAEAKGLDTVVNLLADVVLQPRLSDEEIEMTRLAIRFELEDLNMRPDPEPLLTEMIHAAAYRDNTVGLNRFCPVENIEKMDRKILHSYLKNYYTPDRMVLAGVGIEHEQLVECAKKYLLGVNPVWGSAKSKDIDRSVAQYTGGIIKVEKDMSNVSLGPTPIPELTHIMIGLESCSFLEDDFIPFAVLNMMMGGGGSFSAGGPGKGMFTRLYLNVLNRHHWMYNATSYHHSYEDTGLLCIHASADPKQVREMVEILTKEFVLMSGTVGEVELERAKTQLKSMLMMNLESRPVIFEDVGRQVLATSTRKLPHELCDLINNVKASDIKRVVTKMLRNKPAVAALGDLTELPTYEHIQAALSSKDGQLPRMYRLFR
;
A
#
# COMPACT_ATOMS: atom_id res chain seq x y z
N MET A 1 2.60 29.47 -53.74
CA MET A 1 1.87 30.77 -53.84
C MET A 1 1.58 31.19 -52.41
N TRP A 2 2.52 31.92 -51.81
CA TRP A 2 2.45 33.39 -51.54
C TRP A 2 1.40 33.74 -50.46
N HIS A 3 1.67 34.49 -49.39
CA HIS A 3 2.89 34.99 -48.75
C HIS A 3 2.45 35.80 -47.49
N HIS A 4 3.37 35.98 -46.52
CA HIS A 4 3.46 37.06 -45.50
C HIS A 4 2.59 36.98 -44.22
N ALA A 5 2.99 37.47 -43.03
CA ALA A 5 4.28 37.87 -42.42
C ALA A 5 3.98 38.28 -40.96
N ALA A 6 4.90 38.03 -40.01
CA ALA A 6 5.04 38.79 -38.75
C ALA A 6 5.69 40.18 -39.05
N PRO A 7 6.02 41.14 -38.14
CA PRO A 7 6.13 41.07 -36.66
C PRO A 7 5.79 42.38 -35.85
N ARG A 8 5.91 42.39 -34.50
CA ARG A 8 6.69 43.35 -33.66
C ARG A 8 6.29 43.38 -32.16
N ALA A 9 7.26 43.84 -31.36
CA ALA A 9 7.41 43.73 -29.91
C ALA A 9 7.37 45.10 -29.17
N ALA A 10 7.62 45.05 -27.84
CA ALA A 10 7.91 46.09 -26.83
C ALA A 10 6.68 46.71 -26.11
N ALA A 11 6.45 46.54 -24.80
CA ALA A 11 7.23 46.84 -23.57
C ALA A 11 7.17 48.32 -23.13
N ALA A 12 6.53 48.60 -21.97
CA ALA A 12 7.13 49.25 -20.78
C ALA A 12 6.12 50.02 -19.89
N ALA A 13 6.41 49.97 -18.58
CA ALA A 13 6.25 50.99 -17.53
C ALA A 13 5.18 50.78 -16.43
N ALA A 14 5.69 50.43 -15.24
CA ALA A 14 5.08 50.65 -13.91
C ALA A 14 5.22 52.13 -13.47
N PRO A 15 4.62 52.55 -12.33
CA PRO A 15 5.37 52.49 -11.06
C PRO A 15 4.56 52.17 -9.77
N GLU A 16 5.27 51.48 -8.86
CA GLU A 16 5.37 51.55 -7.39
C GLU A 16 4.30 52.26 -6.52
N ALA A 17 3.82 51.59 -5.46
CA ALA A 17 4.29 51.80 -4.06
C ALA A 17 3.65 50.87 -2.99
N TRP A 18 4.53 50.13 -2.28
CA TRP A 18 4.57 49.80 -0.82
C TRP A 18 3.73 48.68 -0.15
N ALA A 19 4.45 47.57 0.10
CA ALA A 19 4.54 46.56 1.19
C ALA A 19 3.95 46.84 2.63
N PRO A 20 4.03 45.91 3.63
CA PRO A 20 4.44 44.48 3.67
C PRO A 20 3.52 43.51 4.49
N GLY A 21 3.75 42.18 4.40
CA GLY A 21 3.32 41.23 5.45
C GLY A 21 3.26 39.73 5.08
N ASP A 22 4.27 38.99 5.55
CA ASP A 22 4.37 37.54 5.82
C ASP A 22 4.53 36.43 4.73
N LEU A 23 5.62 35.68 4.94
CA LEU A 23 6.23 34.59 4.18
C LEU A 23 6.40 33.41 5.14
N SER A 24 5.99 32.20 4.72
CA SER A 24 6.54 30.86 5.04
C SER A 24 5.40 29.82 5.06
N SER A 25 5.52 28.56 4.62
CA SER A 25 6.67 27.74 4.23
C SER A 25 6.22 26.65 3.26
N SER A 26 7.04 26.40 2.24
CA SER A 26 6.97 25.23 1.34
C SER A 26 8.06 24.25 1.76
N TYR A 27 7.70 22.99 2.04
CA TYR A 27 8.68 21.94 2.35
C TYR A 27 8.93 21.04 1.13
N ARG A 28 10.16 21.11 0.60
CA ARG A 28 10.76 20.14 -0.33
C ARG A 28 11.47 19.05 0.48
N CYS A 29 11.08 17.78 0.32
CA CYS A 29 11.82 16.64 0.84
C CYS A 29 13.14 16.41 0.05
N ARG A 30 14.25 16.22 0.77
CA ARG A 30 15.55 15.76 0.23
C ARG A 30 15.84 14.35 0.75
N CYS A 31 16.15 13.42 -0.15
CA CYS A 31 16.63 12.08 0.15
C CYS A 31 18.03 12.10 0.79
N TRP A 32 18.26 11.25 1.80
CA TRP A 32 19.59 10.89 2.30
C TRP A 32 19.74 9.36 2.24
N ALA A 33 20.85 8.90 1.66
CA ALA A 33 21.27 7.51 1.65
C ALA A 33 22.41 7.32 2.66
N VAL A 34 22.29 6.35 3.56
CA VAL A 34 23.41 5.85 4.39
C VAL A 34 23.37 4.32 4.42
N SER A 35 24.50 3.72 4.08
CA SER A 35 24.83 2.29 4.15
C SER A 35 25.32 1.95 5.58
N TRP A 36 25.20 0.69 6.05
CA TRP A 36 26.36 -0.10 6.52
C TRP A 36 26.05 -1.54 6.96
N LEU A 37 27.06 -2.40 6.73
CA LEU A 37 27.26 -3.78 7.22
C LEU A 37 27.34 -3.86 8.75
N THR A 38 26.91 -4.99 9.34
CA THR A 38 27.82 -5.80 10.18
C THR A 38 27.31 -7.24 10.39
N ALA A 39 28.24 -8.18 10.27
CA ALA A 39 28.07 -9.62 10.41
C ALA A 39 28.25 -10.09 11.87
N HIS A 40 27.64 -11.24 12.18
CA HIS A 40 27.90 -12.02 13.39
C HIS A 40 29.22 -12.79 13.26
N CYS A 41 30.16 -12.55 14.18
CA CYS A 41 31.18 -13.51 14.61
C CYS A 41 31.28 -13.43 16.14
N GLN A 42 30.76 -14.46 16.83
CA GLN A 42 31.18 -14.86 18.17
C GLN A 42 32.08 -16.10 17.97
N GLY A 43 33.20 -16.32 18.67
CA GLY A 43 33.88 -15.54 19.69
C GLY A 43 35.19 -16.25 20.05
N GLN A 44 36.12 -15.54 20.69
CA GLN A 44 37.14 -16.09 21.58
C GLN A 44 37.80 -14.97 22.40
N THR A 45 37.67 -15.12 23.72
CA THR A 45 38.38 -14.60 24.91
C THR A 45 39.63 -13.69 24.76
N GLY A 46 39.65 -12.57 25.52
CA GLY A 46 40.88 -11.84 25.92
C GLY A 46 40.63 -10.39 26.42
N PRO A 47 41.34 -9.86 27.46
CA PRO A 47 40.90 -8.67 28.21
C PRO A 47 41.44 -7.31 27.70
N ALA A 48 40.59 -6.30 27.89
CA ALA A 48 40.83 -4.87 28.19
C ALA A 48 41.96 -4.10 27.46
N LEU A 49 41.55 -3.13 26.64
CA LEU A 49 42.22 -1.83 26.44
C LEU A 49 41.15 -0.77 26.10
N GLN A 50 41.01 0.26 26.96
CA GLN A 50 40.15 1.42 26.71
C GLN A 50 40.71 2.33 25.60
N PRO A 51 39.84 3.00 24.84
CA PRO A 51 40.10 4.40 24.48
C PRO A 51 38.93 5.35 24.76
N SER A 52 39.31 6.63 24.83
CA SER A 52 38.63 7.86 25.26
C SER A 52 37.40 8.32 24.42
N PRO A 53 36.58 9.27 24.94
CA PRO A 53 35.22 9.48 24.47
C PRO A 53 35.16 10.36 23.21
N GLY A 54 34.76 9.75 22.09
CA GLY A 54 34.38 10.43 20.85
C GLY A 54 32.87 10.67 20.77
N THR A 55 32.51 11.91 20.48
CA THR A 55 31.18 12.50 20.34
C THR A 55 30.16 11.60 19.61
N THR A 56 29.16 11.07 20.34
CA THR A 56 27.99 10.41 19.76
C THR A 56 26.85 11.41 19.65
N THR A 57 26.45 11.74 18.42
CA THR A 57 25.26 12.54 18.12
C THR A 57 24.01 11.75 18.51
N ARG A 58 23.27 12.24 19.51
CA ARG A 58 21.95 11.71 19.92
C ARG A 58 20.90 12.08 18.87
N LEU A 59 20.14 11.09 18.38
CA LEU A 59 18.88 11.29 17.67
C LEU A 59 17.73 11.33 18.68
N SER A 60 16.70 12.13 18.43
CA SER A 60 15.53 12.25 19.32
C SER A 60 14.56 11.07 19.16
N PRO A 61 13.73 10.73 20.17
CA PRO A 61 12.74 9.65 20.09
C PRO A 61 11.76 9.80 18.91
N SER A 62 11.48 11.04 18.50
CA SER A 62 10.67 11.39 17.33
C SER A 62 11.29 11.00 15.97
N GLN A 63 12.59 10.70 15.91
CA GLN A 63 13.28 10.24 14.69
C GLN A 63 13.32 8.71 14.57
N VAL A 64 13.06 7.98 15.65
CA VAL A 64 13.00 6.50 15.65
C VAL A 64 11.61 6.00 15.21
N ILE A 65 10.56 6.74 15.54
CA ILE A 65 9.16 6.41 15.19
C ILE A 65 8.91 6.56 13.68
N PHE A 66 9.60 7.47 13.01
CA PHE A 66 9.50 7.65 11.55
C PHE A 66 10.18 6.51 10.74
N PHE A 67 11.10 5.76 11.37
CA PHE A 67 11.88 4.69 10.71
C PHE A 67 11.13 3.35 10.61
N LEU A 68 10.12 3.12 11.48
CA LEU A 68 9.34 1.87 11.50
C LEU A 68 8.17 1.87 10.49
N HIS A 69 7.80 3.02 9.92
CA HIS A 69 6.69 3.12 8.97
C HIS A 69 7.11 3.05 7.48
N LEU A 70 8.41 3.09 7.17
CA LEU A 70 8.92 3.01 5.80
C LEU A 70 9.15 1.57 5.30
N GLN A 71 8.93 0.56 6.14
CA GLN A 71 9.23 -0.84 5.82
C GLN A 71 8.09 -1.57 5.09
N TYR A 72 6.95 -0.91 4.85
CA TYR A 72 5.77 -1.49 4.21
C TYR A 72 5.56 -1.07 2.74
N HIS A 73 6.41 -0.21 2.16
CA HIS A 73 6.26 0.24 0.76
C HIS A 73 7.56 0.41 -0.06
N PHE A 74 8.71 -0.09 0.39
CA PHE A 74 9.93 -0.10 -0.44
C PHE A 74 10.29 -1.51 -0.92
N HIS A 75 9.72 -1.90 -2.06
CA HIS A 75 10.32 -2.90 -2.94
C HIS A 75 11.15 -2.17 -4.02
N ASN A 76 12.38 -2.64 -4.21
CA ASN A 76 13.31 -2.29 -5.29
C ASN A 76 13.99 -0.91 -5.24
N ALA A 77 15.15 -0.87 -4.58
CA ALA A 77 16.23 0.06 -4.92
C ALA A 77 17.52 -0.74 -5.19
N PRO A 78 18.19 -0.58 -6.35
CA PRO A 78 19.40 -1.34 -6.67
C PRO A 78 20.65 -0.62 -6.17
N LYS A 79 21.57 -1.36 -5.52
CA LYS A 79 23.00 -1.00 -5.47
C LYS A 79 23.83 -2.27 -5.66
N LYS A 80 24.53 -2.37 -6.79
CA LYS A 80 25.62 -3.32 -7.01
C LYS A 80 26.96 -2.59 -6.86
N ALA A 81 27.90 -3.23 -6.17
CA ALA A 81 29.32 -3.13 -6.46
C ALA A 81 29.99 -4.45 -6.07
N ALA A 82 30.33 -5.26 -7.07
CA ALA A 82 31.31 -6.33 -6.97
C ALA A 82 31.91 -6.53 -8.37
N ASP A 83 33.08 -5.95 -8.61
CA ASP A 83 34.29 -6.67 -9.04
C ASP A 83 35.43 -5.68 -9.31
N CYS A 84 36.54 -5.84 -8.59
CA CYS A 84 37.90 -5.49 -9.01
C CYS A 84 38.90 -5.96 -7.93
N ARG A 85 39.67 -7.00 -8.24
CA ARG A 85 40.79 -7.49 -7.42
C ARG A 85 41.98 -6.53 -7.57
N LEU A 86 42.46 -5.92 -6.48
CA LEU A 86 43.81 -5.33 -6.39
C LEU A 86 44.36 -5.46 -4.94
N PRO A 87 45.69 -5.60 -4.74
CA PRO A 87 46.32 -6.00 -3.48
C PRO A 87 46.50 -4.84 -2.48
N PRO A 88 46.72 -5.11 -1.18
CA PRO A 88 46.58 -4.11 -0.12
C PRO A 88 47.92 -3.48 0.26
N GLU A 89 48.42 -2.51 -0.51
CA GLU A 89 49.40 -1.53 -0.02
C GLU A 89 49.14 -0.17 -0.69
N GLU A 90 49.35 0.93 0.05
CA GLU A 90 49.10 2.35 -0.29
C GLU A 90 47.71 2.96 0.02
N PHE A 91 47.45 3.20 1.32
CA PHE A 91 46.55 4.28 1.75
C PHE A 91 47.37 5.41 2.40
N ARG A 92 47.74 6.43 1.63
CA ARG A 92 48.16 7.75 2.14
C ARG A 92 47.52 8.87 1.31
N LYS A 93 46.79 9.74 2.02
CA LYS A 93 46.34 11.10 1.64
C LYS A 93 45.48 11.24 0.37
N ILE A 94 44.16 11.31 0.56
CA ILE A 94 43.27 12.09 -0.32
C ILE A 94 42.42 13.00 0.57
N GLU A 95 42.61 14.30 0.41
CA GLU A 95 41.91 15.38 1.13
C GLU A 95 40.45 15.48 0.65
N PHE A 96 39.52 15.37 1.60
CA PHE A 96 38.08 15.56 1.38
C PHE A 96 37.74 17.06 1.41
N THR A 97 38.12 17.79 0.37
CA THR A 97 37.70 19.19 0.16
C THR A 97 37.44 19.47 -1.30
N SER A 98 36.24 19.13 -1.78
CA SER A 98 35.52 19.87 -2.83
C SER A 98 34.23 19.12 -3.15
N TYR A 99 33.06 19.65 -2.77
CA TYR A 99 31.78 19.39 -3.47
C TYR A 99 30.58 20.25 -2.95
N ILE A 100 30.79 21.19 -2.03
CA ILE A 100 29.74 22.14 -1.59
C ILE A 100 29.95 23.58 -2.10
N THR A 101 30.93 23.81 -2.98
CA THR A 101 31.31 25.16 -3.44
C THR A 101 30.91 25.52 -4.88
N ASN A 102 30.24 24.64 -5.64
CA ASN A 102 29.90 24.92 -7.05
C ASN A 102 28.44 25.25 -7.36
N PHE A 103 27.53 25.30 -6.37
CA PHE A 103 26.13 25.69 -6.63
C PHE A 103 25.81 27.16 -6.29
N TRP A 104 26.74 27.88 -5.63
CA TRP A 104 26.55 29.28 -5.22
C TRP A 104 27.39 30.29 -6.00
N TYR A 105 28.00 29.88 -7.12
CA TYR A 105 28.92 30.73 -7.89
C TYR A 105 28.25 31.55 -9.03
N LYS A 106 26.91 31.67 -9.08
CA LYS A 106 26.22 32.32 -10.22
C LYS A 106 25.23 33.46 -9.91
N LYS A 107 25.21 34.03 -8.70
CA LYS A 107 24.50 35.31 -8.47
C LYS A 107 25.31 36.25 -7.58
N GLY A 108 25.94 37.25 -8.21
CA GLY A 108 26.87 38.19 -7.58
C GLY A 108 26.25 39.10 -6.53
N HIS A 109 26.39 38.73 -5.25
CA HIS A 109 26.15 39.61 -4.10
C HIS A 109 27.25 39.44 -3.04
N TYR A 110 28.48 39.90 -3.32
CA TYR A 110 29.65 39.65 -2.46
C TYR A 110 30.25 40.89 -1.76
N LYS A 111 29.44 41.88 -1.38
CA LYS A 111 29.89 43.00 -0.51
C LYS A 111 29.22 43.11 0.86
N ARG A 112 28.10 42.42 1.13
CA ARG A 112 27.42 42.48 2.44
C ARG A 112 27.80 41.35 3.42
N ILE A 113 28.30 40.22 2.92
CA ILE A 113 28.61 39.03 3.74
C ILE A 113 29.96 39.16 4.48
N ASN A 114 30.96 39.80 3.87
CA ASN A 114 32.29 39.93 4.48
C ASN A 114 32.33 40.90 5.69
N LEU A 115 31.39 41.84 5.79
CA LEU A 115 31.29 42.71 6.97
C LEU A 115 30.67 41.96 8.17
N HIS A 116 29.77 41.00 7.90
CA HIS A 116 29.10 40.21 8.93
C HIS A 116 30.04 39.15 9.54
N ILE A 117 30.91 38.54 8.72
CA ILE A 117 31.89 37.54 9.18
C ILE A 117 33.01 38.18 10.02
N LYS A 118 33.45 39.41 9.69
CA LYS A 118 34.42 40.14 10.53
C LYS A 118 33.85 40.54 11.90
N ASN A 119 32.56 40.89 11.96
CA ASN A 119 31.89 41.20 13.23
C ASN A 119 31.65 39.95 14.08
N LEU A 120 31.39 38.79 13.45
CA LEU A 120 31.27 37.50 14.14
C LEU A 120 32.60 37.01 14.72
N HIS A 121 33.74 37.26 14.05
CA HIS A 121 35.05 36.93 14.62
C HIS A 121 35.40 37.82 15.82
N LYS A 122 35.04 39.11 15.79
CA LYS A 122 35.26 40.02 16.93
C LYS A 122 34.37 39.71 18.13
N ALA A 123 33.15 39.23 17.89
CA ALA A 123 32.24 38.72 18.93
C ALA A 123 32.71 37.39 19.56
N ARG A 124 33.47 36.59 18.81
CA ARG A 124 33.98 35.29 19.28
C ARG A 124 35.21 35.43 20.20
N GLU A 125 35.97 36.52 20.10
CA GLU A 125 37.11 36.79 21.00
C GLU A 125 36.69 37.49 22.30
N THR A 126 35.57 38.20 22.33
CA THR A 126 35.02 38.85 23.53
C THR A 126 34.20 37.92 24.43
N CYS A 127 33.87 36.71 23.98
CA CYS A 127 33.16 35.67 24.74
C CYS A 127 34.07 34.59 25.34
N LYS A 128 35.33 34.91 25.68
CA LYS A 128 36.26 33.98 26.36
C LYS A 128 36.44 34.24 27.87
N SER A 129 35.68 35.15 28.48
CA SER A 129 35.70 35.43 29.92
C SER A 129 34.32 35.40 30.60
N GLY A 130 33.34 34.72 29.99
CA GLY A 130 32.07 34.42 30.65
C GLY A 130 32.10 33.04 31.29
N LEU A 131 31.74 32.96 32.57
CA LEU A 131 31.47 31.72 33.30
C LEU A 131 30.80 30.68 32.40
N ALA A 132 31.27 29.43 32.46
CA ALA A 132 30.68 28.30 31.77
C ALA A 132 29.22 28.12 32.22
N VAL A 133 28.28 28.77 31.54
CA VAL A 133 26.87 28.46 31.64
C VAL A 133 26.68 27.14 30.90
N TYR A 134 26.84 26.05 31.64
CA TYR A 134 26.21 24.78 31.30
C TYR A 134 24.75 25.09 30.97
N ARG A 135 24.34 24.91 29.71
CA ARG A 135 22.91 24.83 29.41
C ARG A 135 22.38 23.63 30.19
N GLN A 136 21.72 23.90 31.32
CA GLN A 136 20.83 22.95 31.96
C GLN A 136 19.79 22.57 30.91
N PHE A 137 19.93 21.39 30.31
CA PHE A 137 18.78 20.69 29.78
C PHE A 137 17.83 20.51 30.96
N SER A 138 16.81 21.35 31.03
CA SER A 138 15.58 21.16 31.80
C SER A 138 15.74 20.33 33.07
N SER A 139 16.56 20.80 34.03
CA SER A 139 16.30 20.43 35.42
C SER A 139 14.98 21.12 35.75
N GLY A 140 13.91 20.34 35.76
CA GLY A 140 12.59 20.81 36.16
C GLY A 140 12.69 21.65 37.43
N GLY A 141 11.92 22.73 37.47
CA GLY A 141 11.74 23.53 38.67
C GLY A 141 11.39 22.65 39.87
N ALA A 142 11.70 23.16 41.06
CA ALA A 142 11.40 22.55 42.35
C ALA A 142 10.01 21.89 42.34
N GLY A 143 9.96 20.56 42.22
CA GLY A 143 8.70 19.82 42.18
C GLY A 143 8.70 18.41 41.58
N GLY A 144 9.62 18.01 40.68
CA GLY A 144 9.44 16.67 40.07
C GLY A 144 10.44 16.17 39.03
N GLY A 145 11.73 16.52 39.13
CA GLY A 145 12.77 15.89 38.30
C GLY A 145 13.46 14.74 39.05
N TYR A 146 13.80 13.64 38.37
CA TYR A 146 14.63 12.55 38.89
C TYR A 146 16.12 12.84 38.61
N PRO A 147 16.85 13.58 39.46
CA PRO A 147 18.18 14.05 39.13
C PRO A 147 19.17 12.91 39.44
N GLY A 148 19.89 12.44 38.41
CA GLY A 148 20.99 11.49 38.61
C GLY A 148 20.60 10.02 38.75
N VAL A 149 19.36 9.64 38.44
CA VAL A 149 18.98 8.21 38.35
C VAL A 149 19.47 7.66 37.00
N PRO A 150 20.37 6.66 36.95
CA PRO A 150 20.77 6.02 35.72
C PRO A 150 19.60 5.27 35.09
N LEU A 151 19.54 5.15 33.75
CA LEU A 151 18.52 4.36 33.05
C LEU A 151 18.56 2.85 33.38
N THR A 152 19.60 2.39 34.08
CA THR A 152 19.72 1.02 34.60
C THR A 152 18.99 0.81 35.92
N GLN A 153 18.49 1.87 36.57
CA GLN A 153 17.74 1.80 37.82
C GLN A 153 16.29 2.25 37.61
N PRO A 154 15.31 1.56 38.21
CA PRO A 154 13.93 2.01 38.20
C PRO A 154 13.82 3.43 38.78
N LEU A 155 13.02 4.28 38.14
CA LEU A 155 12.75 5.61 38.66
C LEU A 155 12.01 5.50 40.01
N PRO A 156 12.49 6.15 41.08
CA PRO A 156 11.87 6.05 42.39
C PRO A 156 10.47 6.70 42.39
N GLY A 157 9.53 6.13 43.14
CA GLY A 157 8.19 6.72 43.30
C GLY A 157 7.23 6.54 42.10
N LEU A 158 7.61 5.80 41.06
CA LEU A 158 6.65 5.33 40.05
C LEU A 158 5.90 4.08 40.55
N PRO A 159 4.62 3.91 40.16
CA PRO A 159 3.87 2.70 40.48
C PRO A 159 4.56 1.47 39.87
N ALA A 160 4.46 0.33 40.56
CA ALA A 160 4.96 -0.93 40.04
C ALA A 160 4.25 -1.26 38.72
N PRO A 161 4.98 -1.63 37.65
CA PRO A 161 4.36 -2.00 36.38
C PRO A 161 3.47 -3.22 36.57
N ALA A 162 2.21 -3.11 36.15
CA ALA A 162 1.31 -4.25 36.04
C ALA A 162 1.64 -4.98 34.73
N PHE A 163 2.17 -6.19 34.84
CA PHE A 163 2.43 -7.05 33.69
C PHE A 163 1.17 -7.84 33.34
N ALA A 164 0.97 -8.10 32.05
CA ALA A 164 -0.03 -9.07 31.61
C ALA A 164 0.29 -10.43 32.22
N ALA A 165 -0.66 -11.04 32.92
CA ALA A 165 -0.57 -12.43 33.32
C ALA A 165 -0.98 -13.30 32.13
N VAL A 166 -0.17 -14.29 31.77
CA VAL A 166 -0.51 -15.28 30.74
C VAL A 166 -1.41 -16.33 31.40
N ASP A 167 -2.60 -15.92 31.85
CA ASP A 167 -3.54 -16.80 32.53
C ASP A 167 -4.29 -17.68 31.50
N GLY A 168 -3.57 -18.33 30.58
CA GLY A 168 -3.97 -19.48 29.76
C GLY A 168 -5.31 -19.44 28.99
N GLN A 169 -6.05 -18.33 29.03
CA GLN A 169 -7.47 -18.24 28.66
C GLN A 169 -7.84 -16.85 28.12
N GLU A 170 -6.92 -16.12 27.49
CA GLU A 170 -7.39 -15.07 26.58
C GLU A 170 -8.00 -15.77 25.36
N LYS A 171 -9.27 -16.17 25.51
CA LYS A 171 -10.16 -16.48 24.39
C LYS A 171 -10.37 -15.17 23.67
N PHE A 172 -9.43 -14.81 22.80
CA PHE A 172 -9.56 -13.68 21.87
C PHE A 172 -10.59 -14.01 20.78
N GLU A 173 -11.76 -14.50 21.19
CA GLU A 173 -12.87 -14.80 20.33
C GLU A 173 -13.45 -13.49 19.84
N THR A 174 -13.72 -13.43 18.54
CA THR A 174 -14.41 -12.29 17.96
C THR A 174 -15.86 -12.31 18.39
N ARG A 175 -16.32 -11.23 18.99
CA ARG A 175 -17.71 -11.04 19.38
C ARG A 175 -18.41 -10.18 18.32
N VAL A 176 -19.59 -10.61 17.89
CA VAL A 176 -20.39 -9.90 16.89
C VAL A 176 -21.79 -9.66 17.46
N THR A 177 -22.24 -8.41 17.43
CA THR A 177 -23.59 -8.01 17.81
C THR A 177 -24.24 -7.33 16.61
N ALA A 178 -25.42 -7.80 16.20
CA ALA A 178 -26.26 -7.10 15.24
C ALA A 178 -27.15 -6.11 15.99
N LEU A 179 -27.15 -4.86 15.56
CA LEU A 179 -27.99 -3.80 16.12
C LEU A 179 -29.23 -3.57 15.26
N ASP A 180 -30.21 -2.88 15.84
CA ASP A 180 -31.42 -2.46 15.14
C ASP A 180 -31.05 -1.62 13.90
N GLY A 181 -31.69 -1.90 12.77
CA GLY A 181 -31.35 -1.26 11.48
C GLY A 181 -30.29 -1.99 10.64
N GLY A 182 -29.72 -3.09 11.14
CA GLY A 182 -28.83 -3.97 10.36
C GLY A 182 -27.33 -3.68 10.50
N LEU A 183 -26.97 -2.63 11.23
CA LEU A 183 -25.57 -2.33 11.58
C LEU A 183 -25.01 -3.47 12.44
N ARG A 184 -23.85 -4.00 12.05
CA ARG A 184 -23.14 -5.02 12.82
C ARG A 184 -21.96 -4.39 13.54
N VAL A 185 -21.74 -4.79 14.79
CA VAL A 185 -20.58 -4.40 15.60
C VAL A 185 -19.76 -5.64 15.87
N ALA A 186 -18.50 -5.64 15.45
CA ALA A 186 -17.56 -6.74 15.67
C ALA A 186 -16.38 -6.25 16.51
N SER A 187 -15.97 -7.01 17.51
CA SER A 187 -14.73 -6.69 18.22
C SER A 187 -13.89 -7.92 18.55
N GLN A 188 -12.59 -7.69 18.64
CA GLN A 188 -11.64 -8.64 19.20
C GLN A 188 -10.78 -7.90 20.22
N ASN A 189 -11.01 -8.16 21.50
CA ASN A 189 -10.17 -7.58 22.52
C ASN A 189 -8.74 -8.14 22.40
N LYS A 190 -7.73 -7.31 22.71
CA LYS A 190 -6.32 -7.71 22.65
C LYS A 190 -5.54 -6.87 23.65
N PHE A 191 -4.63 -7.50 24.38
CA PHE A 191 -3.76 -6.80 25.32
C PHE A 191 -3.03 -5.62 24.67
N GLY A 192 -2.97 -4.48 25.36
CA GLY A 192 -2.26 -3.28 24.93
C GLY A 192 -3.03 -1.99 25.24
N GLN A 193 -2.36 -0.86 25.05
CA GLN A 193 -2.95 0.48 25.28
C GLN A 193 -3.53 1.11 24.00
N PHE A 194 -3.31 0.47 22.85
CA PHE A 194 -3.73 0.98 21.55
C PHE A 194 -4.79 0.07 20.94
N CYS A 195 -5.70 0.70 20.21
CA CYS A 195 -6.77 0.04 19.47
C CYS A 195 -6.77 0.45 18.01
N THR A 196 -7.36 -0.38 17.17
CA THR A 196 -7.72 -0.03 15.79
C THR A 196 -9.22 -0.21 15.63
N VAL A 197 -9.92 0.85 15.25
CA VAL A 197 -11.37 0.87 15.09
C VAL A 197 -11.72 1.50 13.76
N GLY A 198 -12.79 1.03 13.13
CA GLY A 198 -13.18 1.54 11.83
C GLY A 198 -14.52 1.01 11.34
N VAL A 199 -15.04 1.66 10.30
CA VAL A 199 -16.29 1.30 9.63
C VAL A 199 -15.95 0.71 8.27
N LEU A 200 -16.40 -0.52 8.04
CA LEU A 200 -16.36 -1.18 6.74
C LEU A 200 -17.75 -1.14 6.13
N ILE A 201 -17.80 -0.84 4.84
CA ILE A 201 -19.03 -0.64 4.09
C ILE A 201 -18.97 -1.54 2.87
N ASN A 202 -20.01 -2.34 2.65
CA ASN A 202 -20.19 -3.09 1.41
C ASN A 202 -20.53 -2.10 0.30
N SER A 203 -19.50 -1.47 -0.27
CA SER A 203 -19.53 -0.43 -1.29
C SER A 203 -18.18 -0.44 -2.03
N GLY A 204 -18.13 0.04 -3.26
CA GLY A 204 -16.89 0.08 -4.03
C GLY A 204 -17.17 0.23 -5.51
N SER A 205 -16.13 0.16 -6.34
CA SER A 205 -16.29 0.39 -7.77
C SER A 205 -17.26 -0.59 -8.46
N ARG A 206 -17.47 -1.80 -7.89
CA ARG A 206 -18.44 -2.77 -8.42
C ARG A 206 -19.89 -2.28 -8.39
N HIS A 207 -20.18 -1.29 -7.55
CA HIS A 207 -21.52 -0.76 -7.33
C HIS A 207 -21.79 0.52 -8.15
N GLU A 208 -20.88 0.87 -9.06
CA GLU A 208 -20.94 2.08 -9.87
C GLU A 208 -21.62 1.89 -11.23
N THR A 209 -22.21 0.73 -11.53
CA THR A 209 -22.85 0.44 -12.84
C THR A 209 -23.85 1.50 -13.30
N LYS A 210 -24.64 2.05 -12.36
CA LYS A 210 -25.65 3.10 -12.63
C LYS A 210 -25.11 4.52 -12.46
N TYR A 211 -23.84 4.64 -12.13
CA TYR A 211 -23.19 5.87 -11.75
C TYR A 211 -22.02 6.18 -12.68
N LEU A 212 -21.47 7.37 -12.52
CA LEU A 212 -20.22 7.72 -13.18
C LEU A 212 -19.07 6.92 -12.55
N SER A 213 -18.26 6.22 -13.34
CA SER A 213 -17.12 5.48 -12.81
C SER A 213 -16.09 6.40 -12.16
N GLY A 214 -15.59 6.00 -10.99
CA GLY A 214 -14.61 6.72 -10.19
C GLY A 214 -15.15 7.34 -8.89
N ILE A 215 -16.41 7.08 -8.52
CA ILE A 215 -16.99 7.64 -7.27
C ILE A 215 -16.22 7.14 -6.05
N SER A 216 -15.94 5.85 -5.98
CA SER A 216 -15.23 5.24 -4.85
C SER A 216 -13.82 5.81 -4.71
N HIS A 217 -13.16 6.12 -5.84
CA HIS A 217 -11.86 6.80 -5.84
C HIS A 217 -11.95 8.22 -5.28
N PHE A 218 -12.96 8.99 -5.69
CA PHE A 218 -13.21 10.33 -5.13
C PHE A 218 -13.52 10.27 -3.63
N LEU A 219 -14.36 9.33 -3.19
CA LEU A 219 -14.72 9.16 -1.78
C LEU A 219 -13.52 8.74 -0.93
N GLU A 220 -12.59 7.94 -1.48
CA GLU A 220 -11.32 7.60 -0.83
C GLU A 220 -10.48 8.86 -0.58
N LYS A 221 -10.30 9.72 -1.59
CA LYS A 221 -9.49 10.95 -1.47
C LYS A 221 -10.15 12.03 -0.62
N LEU A 222 -11.49 12.09 -0.65
CA LEU A 222 -12.28 13.01 0.17
C LEU A 222 -12.45 12.55 1.61
N ALA A 223 -12.03 11.32 1.95
CA ALA A 223 -12.09 10.82 3.31
C ALA A 223 -11.27 11.70 4.27
N PHE A 224 -11.80 11.91 5.47
CA PHE A 224 -11.21 12.76 6.50
C PHE A 224 -10.99 14.23 6.07
N SER A 225 -11.76 14.72 5.10
CA SER A 225 -11.92 16.16 4.80
C SER A 225 -12.94 16.81 5.74
N SER A 226 -13.47 18.00 5.44
CA SER A 226 -14.42 18.68 6.32
C SER A 226 -15.76 17.93 6.46
N THR A 227 -16.31 18.00 7.67
CA THR A 227 -17.54 17.32 8.09
C THR A 227 -18.46 18.28 8.84
N ALA A 228 -19.63 17.84 9.29
CA ALA A 228 -20.52 18.69 10.08
C ALA A 228 -19.83 19.23 11.35
N GLN A 229 -19.14 18.36 12.11
CA GLN A 229 -18.47 18.73 13.36
C GLN A 229 -17.09 19.37 13.15
N PHE A 230 -16.33 18.93 12.15
CA PHE A 230 -14.96 19.40 11.91
C PHE A 230 -14.88 20.26 10.65
N GLY A 231 -14.42 21.50 10.80
CA GLY A 231 -14.40 22.49 9.73
C GLY A 231 -13.33 22.22 8.66
N SER A 232 -12.30 21.44 8.97
CA SER A 232 -11.21 21.13 8.05
C SER A 232 -10.55 19.79 8.35
N LYS A 233 -9.79 19.28 7.39
CA LYS A 233 -8.92 18.10 7.55
C LYS A 233 -7.91 18.27 8.68
N ASP A 234 -7.34 19.48 8.84
CA ASP A 234 -6.36 19.75 9.89
C ASP A 234 -6.98 19.63 11.30
N GLU A 235 -8.24 20.01 11.47
CA GLU A 235 -8.94 19.88 12.75
C GLU A 235 -9.16 18.40 13.14
N ILE A 236 -9.49 17.57 12.15
CA ILE A 236 -9.58 16.10 12.32
C ILE A 236 -8.22 15.53 12.75
N LEU A 237 -7.15 15.90 12.05
CA LEU A 237 -5.81 15.41 12.35
C LEU A 237 -5.33 15.87 13.73
N LEU A 238 -5.54 17.13 14.11
CA LEU A 238 -5.22 17.64 15.45
C LEU A 238 -6.01 16.94 16.55
N THR A 239 -7.25 16.53 16.27
CA THR A 239 -8.07 15.76 17.21
C THR A 239 -7.52 14.35 17.39
N LEU A 240 -7.09 13.71 16.30
CA LEU A 240 -6.46 12.39 16.34
C LEU A 240 -5.09 12.43 17.02
N GLU A 241 -4.26 13.45 16.78
CA GLU A 241 -2.94 13.61 17.38
C GLU A 241 -2.97 13.63 18.92
N LYS A 242 -4.04 14.19 19.52
CA LYS A 242 -4.25 14.17 20.99
C LYS A 242 -4.30 12.77 21.58
N HIS A 243 -4.67 11.77 20.77
CA HIS A 243 -4.76 10.36 21.15
C HIS A 243 -3.69 9.51 20.47
N GLY A 244 -2.65 10.13 19.90
CA GLY A 244 -1.62 9.44 19.11
C GLY A 244 -2.20 8.70 17.89
N GLY A 245 -3.31 9.22 17.36
CA GLY A 245 -4.12 8.58 16.35
C GLY A 245 -3.56 8.74 14.94
N ILE A 246 -3.64 7.67 14.15
CA ILE A 246 -3.45 7.68 12.70
C ILE A 246 -4.74 7.20 12.03
N CYS A 247 -5.07 7.76 10.86
CA CYS A 247 -6.27 7.39 10.11
C CYS A 247 -5.93 7.01 8.68
N ASP A 248 -6.73 6.13 8.10
CA ASP A 248 -6.65 5.76 6.68
C ASP A 248 -8.04 5.44 6.12
N CYS A 249 -8.21 5.62 4.81
CA CYS A 249 -9.39 5.20 4.07
C CYS A 249 -8.97 4.46 2.81
N GLN A 250 -9.57 3.30 2.58
CA GLN A 250 -9.27 2.47 1.42
C GLN A 250 -10.56 2.06 0.72
N ALA A 251 -10.67 2.35 -0.58
CA ALA A 251 -11.78 1.91 -1.40
C ALA A 251 -11.33 0.81 -2.36
N SER A 252 -11.83 -0.41 -2.14
CA SER A 252 -11.60 -1.55 -3.03
C SER A 252 -12.76 -1.71 -4.03
N ARG A 253 -12.78 -2.82 -4.78
CA ARG A 253 -13.86 -3.10 -5.74
C ARG A 253 -15.19 -3.35 -5.05
N ASP A 254 -15.20 -3.97 -3.87
CA ASP A 254 -16.41 -4.40 -3.16
C ASP A 254 -16.57 -3.83 -1.74
N THR A 255 -15.50 -3.25 -1.18
CA THR A 255 -15.49 -2.73 0.19
C THR A 255 -14.82 -1.36 0.27
N THR A 256 -15.44 -0.42 1.00
CA THR A 256 -14.81 0.83 1.44
C THR A 256 -14.60 0.76 2.95
N MET A 257 -13.39 1.10 3.42
CA MET A 257 -13.00 0.98 4.81
C MET A 257 -12.42 2.29 5.33
N TYR A 258 -13.00 2.82 6.41
CA TYR A 258 -12.49 3.97 7.16
C TYR A 258 -11.94 3.47 8.49
N ALA A 259 -10.65 3.69 8.76
CA ALA A 259 -9.99 3.13 9.93
C ALA A 259 -9.18 4.18 10.68
N VAL A 260 -9.13 4.05 12.00
CA VAL A 260 -8.29 4.83 12.89
C VAL A 260 -7.59 3.89 13.88
N SER A 261 -6.28 4.08 14.07
CA SER A 261 -5.53 3.45 15.16
C SER A 261 -5.11 4.51 16.17
N ALA A 262 -5.49 4.37 17.44
CA ALA A 262 -5.25 5.37 18.49
C ALA A 262 -5.16 4.73 19.89
N GLU A 263 -4.82 5.51 20.92
CA GLU A 263 -4.88 5.04 22.31
C GLU A 263 -6.33 4.64 22.68
N ALA A 264 -6.50 3.50 23.35
CA ALA A 264 -7.81 2.95 23.72
C ALA A 264 -8.65 3.91 24.59
N LYS A 265 -8.00 4.77 25.39
CA LYS A 265 -8.69 5.81 26.17
C LYS A 265 -9.41 6.86 25.30
N GLY A 266 -8.98 7.04 24.06
CA GLY A 266 -9.58 7.95 23.09
C GLY A 266 -10.76 7.35 22.31
N LEU A 267 -11.23 6.14 22.65
CA LEU A 267 -12.24 5.40 21.88
C LEU A 267 -13.50 6.22 21.58
N ASP A 268 -14.09 6.88 22.57
CA ASP A 268 -15.32 7.66 22.38
C ASP A 268 -15.12 8.81 21.38
N THR A 269 -14.00 9.54 21.48
CA THR A 269 -13.60 10.60 20.54
C THR A 269 -13.41 10.04 19.12
N VAL A 270 -12.70 8.92 19.00
CA VAL A 270 -12.35 8.31 17.72
C VAL A 270 -13.59 7.76 17.00
N VAL A 271 -14.50 7.10 17.71
CA VAL A 271 -15.74 6.58 17.10
C VAL A 271 -16.69 7.72 16.73
N ASN A 272 -16.78 8.79 17.53
CA ASN A 272 -17.52 9.98 17.14
C ASN A 272 -16.97 10.58 15.84
N LEU A 273 -15.65 10.74 15.75
CA LEU A 273 -14.98 11.27 14.56
C LEU A 273 -15.23 10.39 13.34
N LEU A 274 -15.10 9.06 13.48
CA LEU A 274 -15.40 8.11 12.41
C LEU A 274 -16.85 8.20 11.94
N ALA A 275 -17.81 8.28 12.85
CA ALA A 275 -19.22 8.42 12.51
C ALA A 275 -19.50 9.73 11.75
N ASP A 276 -18.86 10.82 12.16
CA ASP A 276 -19.01 12.13 11.50
C ASP A 276 -18.38 12.14 10.10
N VAL A 277 -17.18 11.57 9.95
CA VAL A 277 -16.50 11.42 8.65
C VAL A 277 -17.31 10.54 7.69
N VAL A 278 -17.91 9.46 8.19
CA VAL A 278 -18.66 8.53 7.36
C VAL A 278 -20.04 9.09 7.01
N LEU A 279 -20.79 9.68 7.95
CA LEU A 279 -22.21 10.03 7.77
C LEU A 279 -22.47 11.52 7.49
N GLN A 280 -21.54 12.40 7.82
CA GLN A 280 -21.70 13.86 7.71
C GLN A 280 -20.58 14.58 6.92
N PRO A 281 -20.07 14.03 5.80
CA PRO A 281 -19.10 14.76 4.98
C PRO A 281 -19.74 16.01 4.34
N ARG A 282 -19.06 17.15 4.36
CA ARG A 282 -19.58 18.40 3.74
C ARG A 282 -19.45 18.40 2.22
N LEU A 283 -18.35 17.83 1.71
CA LEU A 283 -17.99 17.76 0.29
C LEU A 283 -18.13 19.13 -0.40
N SER A 284 -17.42 20.14 0.09
CA SER A 284 -17.45 21.47 -0.49
C SER A 284 -16.91 21.47 -1.93
N ASP A 285 -17.34 22.45 -2.74
CA ASP A 285 -16.91 22.53 -4.14
C ASP A 285 -15.39 22.72 -4.28
N GLU A 286 -14.76 23.41 -3.31
CA GLU A 286 -13.31 23.58 -3.22
C GLU A 286 -12.58 22.26 -2.94
N GLU A 287 -13.07 21.44 -2.01
CA GLU A 287 -12.49 20.12 -1.71
C GLU A 287 -12.62 19.16 -2.91
N ILE A 288 -13.75 19.22 -3.62
CA ILE A 288 -13.94 18.42 -4.84
C ILE A 288 -12.94 18.86 -5.92
N GLU A 289 -12.73 20.17 -6.11
CA GLU A 289 -11.75 20.67 -7.08
C GLU A 289 -10.31 20.26 -6.73
N MET A 290 -9.93 20.39 -5.46
CA MET A 290 -8.63 19.91 -4.99
C MET A 290 -8.46 18.40 -5.18
N THR A 291 -9.55 17.64 -5.03
CA THR A 291 -9.56 16.21 -5.29
C THR A 291 -9.40 15.89 -6.77
N ARG A 292 -10.00 16.67 -7.69
CA ARG A 292 -9.76 16.51 -9.14
C ARG A 292 -8.28 16.64 -9.48
N LEU A 293 -7.61 17.65 -8.91
CA LEU A 293 -6.17 17.85 -9.10
C LEU A 293 -5.34 16.69 -8.53
N ALA A 294 -5.67 16.22 -7.33
CA ALA A 294 -4.98 15.10 -6.70
C ALA A 294 -5.13 13.79 -7.50
N ILE A 295 -6.34 13.49 -7.98
CA ILE A 295 -6.60 12.30 -8.81
C ILE A 295 -5.89 12.40 -10.16
N ARG A 296 -5.89 13.57 -10.81
CA ARG A 296 -5.13 13.77 -12.06
C ARG A 296 -3.64 13.46 -11.86
N PHE A 297 -3.04 14.03 -10.82
CA PHE A 297 -1.65 13.79 -10.48
C PHE A 297 -1.37 12.30 -10.18
N GLU A 298 -2.26 11.63 -9.44
CA GLU A 298 -2.10 10.21 -9.15
C GLU A 298 -2.21 9.33 -10.39
N LEU A 299 -3.11 9.64 -11.32
CA LEU A 299 -3.21 8.91 -12.60
C LEU A 299 -1.97 9.14 -13.47
N GLU A 300 -1.40 10.36 -13.47
CA GLU A 300 -0.13 10.65 -14.13
C GLU A 300 1.02 9.85 -13.48
N ASP A 301 1.11 9.86 -12.14
CA ASP A 301 2.12 9.10 -11.39
C ASP A 301 1.98 7.59 -11.65
N LEU A 302 0.76 7.05 -11.58
CA LEU A 302 0.48 5.65 -11.86
C LEU A 302 0.93 5.24 -13.27
N ASN A 303 0.75 6.14 -14.24
CA ASN A 303 1.23 5.93 -15.61
C ASN A 303 2.75 6.03 -15.76
N MET A 304 3.45 6.66 -14.83
CA MET A 304 4.91 6.80 -14.85
C MET A 304 5.62 5.86 -13.89
N ARG A 305 4.91 4.96 -13.19
CA ARG A 305 5.53 3.99 -12.29
C ARG A 305 6.23 2.88 -13.09
N PRO A 306 7.49 2.55 -12.76
CA PRO A 306 8.18 1.40 -13.34
C PRO A 306 7.55 0.05 -13.03
N ASP A 307 6.78 -0.04 -11.94
CA ASP A 307 5.97 -1.20 -11.60
C ASP A 307 4.50 -0.93 -11.98
N PRO A 308 4.03 -1.46 -13.12
CA PRO A 308 2.68 -1.25 -13.58
C PRO A 308 1.67 -2.26 -13.00
N GLU A 309 1.98 -2.99 -11.93
CA GLU A 309 1.07 -3.97 -11.32
C GLU A 309 -0.35 -3.42 -11.07
N PRO A 310 -0.56 -2.20 -10.52
CA PRO A 310 -1.92 -1.71 -10.30
C PRO A 310 -2.66 -1.45 -11.62
N LEU A 311 -1.98 -0.98 -12.67
CA LEU A 311 -2.56 -0.81 -14.01
C LEU A 311 -2.92 -2.15 -14.63
N LEU A 312 -2.03 -3.14 -14.55
CA LEU A 312 -2.29 -4.50 -15.04
C LEU A 312 -3.46 -5.14 -14.31
N THR A 313 -3.59 -4.88 -13.01
CA THR A 313 -4.73 -5.34 -12.22
C THR A 313 -6.03 -4.71 -12.71
N GLU A 314 -6.07 -3.42 -13.04
CA GLU A 314 -7.26 -2.82 -13.67
C GLU A 314 -7.55 -3.44 -15.04
N MET A 315 -6.53 -3.59 -15.88
CA MET A 315 -6.65 -4.12 -17.24
C MET A 315 -7.14 -5.57 -17.25
N ILE A 316 -6.68 -6.42 -16.33
CA ILE A 316 -7.10 -7.82 -16.29
C ILE A 316 -8.54 -7.97 -15.81
N HIS A 317 -8.99 -7.10 -14.88
CA HIS A 317 -10.39 -7.09 -14.45
C HIS A 317 -11.32 -6.62 -15.57
N ALA A 318 -10.94 -5.55 -16.29
CA ALA A 318 -11.65 -5.10 -17.48
C ALA A 318 -11.66 -6.17 -18.59
N ALA A 319 -10.56 -6.89 -18.79
CA ALA A 319 -10.52 -8.01 -19.74
C ALA A 319 -11.42 -9.19 -19.33
N ALA A 320 -11.46 -9.52 -18.04
CA ALA A 320 -12.19 -10.68 -17.51
C ALA A 320 -13.71 -10.44 -17.47
N TYR A 321 -14.13 -9.27 -16.97
CA TYR A 321 -15.53 -8.96 -16.62
C TYR A 321 -16.13 -7.82 -17.44
N ARG A 322 -15.35 -7.19 -18.33
CA ARG A 322 -15.75 -6.06 -19.17
C ARG A 322 -16.25 -4.89 -18.32
N ASP A 323 -17.11 -4.03 -18.88
CA ASP A 323 -17.69 -2.88 -18.20
C ASP A 323 -18.84 -3.29 -17.25
N ASN A 324 -18.63 -4.32 -16.43
CA ASN A 324 -19.66 -4.85 -15.53
C ASN A 324 -19.10 -5.26 -14.17
N THR A 325 -19.80 -4.92 -13.08
CA THR A 325 -19.47 -5.32 -11.70
C THR A 325 -17.98 -5.12 -11.35
N VAL A 326 -17.25 -6.18 -11.00
CA VAL A 326 -15.82 -6.14 -10.63
C VAL A 326 -14.88 -5.79 -11.79
N GLY A 327 -15.40 -5.75 -13.02
CA GLY A 327 -14.68 -5.23 -14.20
C GLY A 327 -14.71 -3.71 -14.33
N LEU A 328 -15.56 -3.02 -13.57
CA LEU A 328 -15.57 -1.56 -13.50
C LEU A 328 -14.25 -1.04 -12.92
N ASN A 329 -13.79 0.09 -13.48
CA ASN A 329 -12.54 0.72 -13.08
C ASN A 329 -12.60 1.14 -11.62
N ARG A 330 -11.58 0.75 -10.84
CA ARG A 330 -11.34 1.24 -9.49
C ARG A 330 -10.90 2.70 -9.53
N PHE A 331 -10.00 3.05 -10.44
CA PHE A 331 -9.53 4.41 -10.62
C PHE A 331 -10.49 5.21 -11.53
N CYS A 332 -10.70 6.48 -11.19
CA CYS A 332 -11.55 7.36 -11.99
C CYS A 332 -10.97 7.56 -13.40
N PRO A 333 -11.73 7.28 -14.48
CA PRO A 333 -11.31 7.62 -15.84
C PRO A 333 -11.10 9.13 -16.00
N VAL A 334 -10.12 9.53 -16.80
CA VAL A 334 -9.72 10.95 -16.96
C VAL A 334 -10.89 11.81 -17.46
N GLU A 335 -11.70 11.26 -18.35
CA GLU A 335 -12.90 11.88 -18.93
C GLU A 335 -14.05 12.09 -17.93
N ASN A 336 -14.00 11.44 -16.77
CA ASN A 336 -15.01 11.51 -15.73
C ASN A 336 -14.65 12.46 -14.59
N ILE A 337 -13.38 12.84 -14.46
CA ILE A 337 -12.88 13.71 -13.38
C ILE A 337 -13.66 15.05 -13.32
N GLU A 338 -13.85 15.68 -14.48
CA GLU A 338 -14.56 16.98 -14.58
C GLU A 338 -16.07 16.86 -14.40
N LYS A 339 -16.63 15.68 -14.62
CA LYS A 339 -18.07 15.42 -14.52
C LYS A 339 -18.50 15.08 -13.09
N MET A 340 -17.54 14.75 -12.21
CA MET A 340 -17.83 14.41 -10.83
C MET A 340 -18.32 15.65 -10.08
N ASP A 341 -19.47 15.55 -9.41
CA ASP A 341 -20.02 16.62 -8.59
C ASP A 341 -20.55 16.11 -7.25
N ARG A 342 -20.85 17.05 -6.33
CA ARG A 342 -21.37 16.70 -5.00
C ARG A 342 -22.70 15.92 -5.07
N LYS A 343 -23.54 16.20 -6.06
CA LYS A 343 -24.86 15.56 -6.18
C LYS A 343 -24.73 14.08 -6.53
N ILE A 344 -23.82 13.74 -7.44
CA ILE A 344 -23.48 12.37 -7.83
C ILE A 344 -22.94 11.61 -6.62
N LEU A 345 -21.99 12.21 -5.89
CA LEU A 345 -21.41 11.61 -4.68
C LEU A 345 -22.49 11.36 -3.61
N HIS A 346 -23.33 12.34 -3.29
CA HIS A 346 -24.43 12.17 -2.34
C HIS A 346 -25.47 11.14 -2.80
N SER A 347 -25.75 11.05 -4.10
CA SER A 347 -26.65 10.04 -4.66
C SER A 347 -26.12 8.63 -4.47
N TYR A 348 -24.80 8.43 -4.61
CA TYR A 348 -24.16 7.15 -4.34
C TYR A 348 -24.16 6.81 -2.85
N LEU A 349 -23.72 7.75 -2.00
CA LEU A 349 -23.72 7.59 -0.55
C LEU A 349 -25.12 7.24 -0.02
N LYS A 350 -26.16 7.88 -0.55
CA LYS A 350 -27.56 7.60 -0.19
C LYS A 350 -27.99 6.16 -0.42
N ASN A 351 -27.51 5.52 -1.49
CA ASN A 351 -27.95 4.16 -1.82
C ASN A 351 -27.09 3.08 -1.15
N TYR A 352 -25.80 3.34 -0.93
CA TYR A 352 -24.84 2.32 -0.49
C TYR A 352 -24.32 2.50 0.95
N TYR A 353 -24.34 3.71 1.51
CA TYR A 353 -23.92 3.97 2.89
C TYR A 353 -25.15 3.85 3.80
N THR A 354 -25.66 2.63 3.91
CA THR A 354 -26.79 2.27 4.77
C THR A 354 -26.36 1.36 5.93
N PRO A 355 -27.01 1.44 7.10
CA PRO A 355 -26.59 0.66 8.28
C PRO A 355 -26.51 -0.85 8.04
N ASP A 356 -27.41 -1.44 7.24
CA ASP A 356 -27.41 -2.87 6.88
C ASP A 356 -26.18 -3.32 6.07
N ARG A 357 -25.49 -2.37 5.43
CA ARG A 357 -24.26 -2.59 4.65
C ARG A 357 -23.00 -2.20 5.42
N MET A 358 -23.12 -1.83 6.70
CA MET A 358 -22.02 -1.38 7.53
C MET A 358 -21.64 -2.40 8.62
N VAL A 359 -20.34 -2.47 8.89
CA VAL A 359 -19.78 -3.14 10.06
C VAL A 359 -18.86 -2.16 10.77
N LEU A 360 -19.14 -1.87 12.04
CA LEU A 360 -18.17 -1.23 12.93
C LEU A 360 -17.29 -2.32 13.54
N ALA A 361 -16.03 -2.37 13.16
CA ALA A 361 -15.07 -3.33 13.68
C ALA A 361 -14.06 -2.65 14.62
N GLY A 362 -13.63 -3.34 15.68
CA GLY A 362 -12.59 -2.82 16.57
C GLY A 362 -11.71 -3.91 17.20
N VAL A 363 -10.41 -3.65 17.28
CA VAL A 363 -9.40 -4.55 17.84
C VAL A 363 -8.65 -3.85 18.97
N GLY A 364 -8.44 -4.54 20.09
CA GLY A 364 -7.81 -3.97 21.28
C GLY A 364 -8.77 -3.14 22.15
N ILE A 365 -10.04 -3.52 22.16
CA ILE A 365 -11.15 -2.83 22.85
C ILE A 365 -12.19 -3.82 23.35
N GLU A 366 -12.86 -3.47 24.44
CA GLU A 366 -14.00 -4.22 24.97
C GLU A 366 -15.22 -4.11 24.05
N HIS A 367 -15.95 -5.22 23.91
CA HIS A 367 -17.08 -5.31 22.99
C HIS A 367 -18.22 -4.37 23.37
N GLU A 368 -18.58 -4.36 24.65
CA GLU A 368 -19.66 -3.56 25.21
C GLU A 368 -19.44 -2.07 24.98
N GLN A 369 -18.19 -1.60 25.17
CA GLN A 369 -17.82 -0.20 24.94
C GLN A 369 -18.01 0.20 23.47
N LEU A 370 -17.59 -0.66 22.54
CA LEU A 370 -17.78 -0.39 21.11
C LEU A 370 -19.26 -0.37 20.71
N VAL A 371 -20.06 -1.29 21.26
CA VAL A 371 -21.50 -1.33 21.03
C VAL A 371 -22.19 -0.07 21.55
N GLU A 372 -21.79 0.44 22.72
CA GLU A 372 -22.29 1.71 23.26
C GLU A 372 -21.95 2.88 22.34
N CYS A 373 -20.70 2.97 21.88
CA CYS A 373 -20.28 4.00 20.92
C CYS A 373 -21.05 3.90 19.60
N ALA A 374 -21.31 2.69 19.09
CA ALA A 374 -22.09 2.47 17.87
C ALA A 374 -23.53 2.98 18.02
N LYS A 375 -24.19 2.65 19.14
CA LYS A 375 -25.55 3.13 19.44
C LYS A 375 -25.60 4.65 19.55
N LYS A 376 -24.60 5.25 20.19
CA LYS A 376 -24.49 6.69 20.41
C LYS A 376 -24.26 7.48 19.11
N TYR A 377 -23.32 7.03 18.27
CA TYR A 377 -22.82 7.85 17.16
C TYR A 377 -23.28 7.39 15.76
N LEU A 378 -23.61 6.11 15.56
CA LEU A 378 -23.99 5.59 14.24
C LEU A 378 -25.50 5.39 14.08
N LEU A 379 -26.21 4.91 15.11
CA LEU A 379 -27.67 4.70 15.02
C LEU A 379 -28.48 5.97 15.26
N GLY A 380 -27.98 6.88 16.08
CA GLY A 380 -28.68 8.11 16.47
C GLY A 380 -28.57 9.26 15.45
N VAL A 381 -27.84 9.08 14.34
CA VAL A 381 -27.48 10.15 13.42
C VAL A 381 -28.07 9.93 12.03
N ASN A 382 -28.85 10.90 11.56
CA ASN A 382 -29.33 10.91 10.19
C ASN A 382 -28.22 11.38 9.24
N PRO A 383 -27.81 10.60 8.23
CA PRO A 383 -26.77 11.02 7.29
C PRO A 383 -27.13 12.31 6.54
N VAL A 384 -26.12 13.05 6.10
CA VAL A 384 -26.30 14.34 5.39
C VAL A 384 -27.12 14.22 4.10
N TRP A 385 -27.09 13.05 3.45
CA TRP A 385 -27.87 12.72 2.25
C TRP A 385 -29.28 12.19 2.54
N GLY A 386 -29.66 12.13 3.82
CA GLY A 386 -30.96 11.67 4.32
C GLY A 386 -31.07 10.15 4.53
N SER A 387 -32.05 9.74 5.33
CA SER A 387 -32.31 8.34 5.73
C SER A 387 -33.38 7.63 4.90
N ALA A 388 -33.72 8.17 3.73
CA ALA A 388 -34.72 7.55 2.86
C ALA A 388 -34.22 6.17 2.37
N LYS A 389 -35.12 5.17 2.33
CA LYS A 389 -34.80 3.82 1.83
C LYS A 389 -34.14 3.89 0.45
N SER A 390 -33.03 3.17 0.29
CA SER A 390 -32.34 3.02 -1.00
C SER A 390 -33.32 2.48 -2.04
N LYS A 391 -33.48 3.22 -3.13
CA LYS A 391 -34.44 2.86 -4.19
C LYS A 391 -33.78 2.09 -5.33
N ASP A 392 -32.46 2.20 -5.48
CA ASP A 392 -31.77 1.84 -6.72
C ASP A 392 -30.45 1.10 -6.50
N ILE A 393 -30.44 0.14 -5.57
CA ILE A 393 -29.25 -0.68 -5.29
C ILE A 393 -29.00 -1.66 -6.46
N ASP A 394 -27.79 -1.68 -6.99
CA ASP A 394 -27.36 -2.71 -7.92
C ASP A 394 -27.07 -4.03 -7.17
N ARG A 395 -27.65 -5.13 -7.66
CA ARG A 395 -27.49 -6.50 -7.16
C ARG A 395 -26.96 -7.45 -8.24
N SER A 396 -26.39 -6.89 -9.30
CA SER A 396 -25.83 -7.66 -10.40
C SER A 396 -24.68 -8.54 -9.93
N VAL A 397 -24.71 -9.79 -10.37
CA VAL A 397 -23.67 -10.80 -10.12
C VAL A 397 -22.62 -10.70 -11.21
N ALA A 398 -21.36 -10.84 -10.84
CA ALA A 398 -20.24 -10.81 -11.78
C ALA A 398 -20.38 -11.91 -12.84
N GLN A 399 -20.08 -11.57 -14.09
CA GLN A 399 -20.13 -12.50 -15.22
C GLN A 399 -18.75 -12.54 -15.86
N TYR A 400 -18.05 -13.65 -15.69
CA TYR A 400 -16.77 -13.86 -16.33
C TYR A 400 -16.96 -14.16 -17.82
N THR A 401 -16.21 -13.45 -18.67
CA THR A 401 -16.29 -13.61 -20.13
C THR A 401 -14.96 -13.99 -20.77
N GLY A 402 -13.85 -13.73 -20.07
CA GLY A 402 -12.52 -13.68 -20.68
C GLY A 402 -12.41 -12.55 -21.71
N GLY A 403 -11.23 -12.39 -22.29
CA GLY A 403 -10.99 -11.32 -23.25
C GLY A 403 -9.56 -10.83 -23.23
N ILE A 404 -9.31 -9.75 -23.96
CA ILE A 404 -7.98 -9.16 -24.07
C ILE A 404 -8.06 -7.64 -24.05
N ILE A 405 -7.24 -7.02 -23.21
CA ILE A 405 -7.01 -5.57 -23.17
C ILE A 405 -5.52 -5.33 -23.43
N LYS A 406 -5.22 -4.48 -24.40
CA LYS A 406 -3.87 -4.15 -24.84
C LYS A 406 -3.68 -2.65 -24.77
N VAL A 407 -2.56 -2.22 -24.20
CA VAL A 407 -2.14 -0.82 -24.17
C VAL A 407 -0.72 -0.76 -24.70
N GLU A 408 -0.58 -0.36 -25.96
CA GLU A 408 0.73 -0.09 -26.55
C GLU A 408 1.27 1.21 -25.97
N LYS A 409 2.45 1.13 -25.37
CA LYS A 409 3.07 2.25 -24.69
C LYS A 409 4.58 2.11 -24.73
N ASP A 410 5.25 3.20 -25.13
CA ASP A 410 6.69 3.32 -24.98
C ASP A 410 7.04 3.44 -23.49
N MET A 411 7.66 2.39 -22.95
CA MET A 411 8.03 2.32 -21.54
C MET A 411 9.45 2.86 -21.28
N SER A 412 10.16 3.32 -22.31
CA SER A 412 11.53 3.86 -22.17
C SER A 412 11.59 5.11 -21.27
N ASN A 413 10.52 5.89 -21.23
CA ASN A 413 10.43 7.15 -20.49
C ASN A 413 9.87 7.01 -19.06
N VAL A 414 9.50 5.80 -18.63
CA VAL A 414 8.87 5.53 -17.32
C VAL A 414 9.90 5.62 -16.18
N SER A 415 11.20 5.70 -16.49
CA SER A 415 12.25 5.92 -15.50
C SER A 415 12.98 7.24 -15.70
N LEU A 416 12.50 8.29 -15.01
CA LEU A 416 13.17 9.62 -14.98
C LEU A 416 14.43 9.65 -14.08
N GLY A 417 14.85 8.50 -13.55
CA GLY A 417 16.05 8.38 -12.72
C GLY A 417 17.34 8.41 -13.53
N PRO A 418 18.49 8.73 -12.90
CA PRO A 418 19.80 8.75 -13.58
C PRO A 418 20.25 7.36 -14.06
N THR A 419 19.65 6.29 -13.54
CA THR A 419 19.84 4.90 -13.97
C THR A 419 18.63 4.48 -14.80
N PRO A 420 18.77 4.33 -16.13
CA PRO A 420 17.67 3.85 -16.96
C PRO A 420 17.31 2.42 -16.56
N ILE A 421 16.03 2.19 -16.28
CA ILE A 421 15.48 0.85 -16.15
C ILE A 421 15.31 0.32 -17.59
N PRO A 422 15.61 -0.96 -17.86
CA PRO A 422 15.35 -1.55 -19.16
C PRO A 422 13.87 -1.38 -19.53
N GLU A 423 13.60 -1.17 -20.80
CA GLU A 423 12.24 -1.19 -21.31
C GLU A 423 11.68 -2.61 -21.16
N LEU A 424 10.59 -2.75 -20.41
CA LEU A 424 9.94 -4.02 -20.16
C LEU A 424 8.52 -4.01 -20.72
N THR A 425 8.13 -5.13 -21.30
CA THR A 425 6.74 -5.44 -21.64
C THR A 425 6.17 -6.33 -20.55
N HIS A 426 4.95 -5.99 -20.13
CA HIS A 426 4.26 -6.66 -19.05
C HIS A 426 3.01 -7.36 -19.56
N ILE A 427 2.91 -8.66 -19.26
CA ILE A 427 1.76 -9.48 -19.63
C ILE A 427 1.18 -10.11 -18.37
N MET A 428 -0.14 -10.05 -18.24
CA MET A 428 -0.89 -10.74 -17.21
C MET A 428 -1.92 -11.65 -17.89
N ILE A 429 -1.88 -12.94 -17.61
CA ILE A 429 -2.87 -13.92 -18.08
C ILE A 429 -3.63 -14.41 -16.85
N GLY A 430 -4.95 -14.38 -16.90
CA GLY A 430 -5.82 -14.79 -15.81
C GLY A 430 -6.95 -15.71 -16.24
N LEU A 431 -7.37 -16.59 -15.35
CA LEU A 431 -8.52 -17.47 -15.49
C LEU A 431 -9.44 -17.30 -14.28
N GLU A 432 -10.74 -17.48 -14.50
CA GLU A 432 -11.73 -17.44 -13.43
C GLU A 432 -11.44 -18.50 -12.37
N SER A 433 -11.35 -18.06 -11.11
CA SER A 433 -11.16 -18.94 -9.94
C SER A 433 -12.50 -19.23 -9.26
N CYS A 434 -12.69 -18.74 -8.03
CA CYS A 434 -13.92 -18.93 -7.26
C CYS A 434 -14.18 -17.75 -6.31
N SER A 435 -15.41 -17.71 -5.80
CA SER A 435 -15.78 -16.85 -4.68
C SER A 435 -15.04 -17.26 -3.39
N PHE A 436 -14.82 -16.30 -2.48
CA PHE A 436 -14.28 -16.59 -1.15
C PHE A 436 -15.29 -17.29 -0.23
N LEU A 437 -16.56 -17.36 -0.63
CA LEU A 437 -17.62 -18.10 0.07
C LEU A 437 -17.67 -19.58 -0.30
N GLU A 438 -17.04 -19.98 -1.41
CA GLU A 438 -17.00 -21.37 -1.87
C GLU A 438 -15.92 -22.18 -1.14
N ASP A 439 -16.16 -23.48 -0.96
CA ASP A 439 -15.17 -24.42 -0.37
C ASP A 439 -13.87 -24.51 -1.20
N ASP A 440 -13.94 -24.18 -2.50
CA ASP A 440 -12.80 -24.18 -3.41
C ASP A 440 -11.80 -23.05 -3.14
N PHE A 441 -12.17 -22.05 -2.32
CA PHE A 441 -11.31 -20.90 -2.00
C PHE A 441 -9.97 -21.31 -1.37
N ILE A 442 -10.00 -22.23 -0.39
CA ILE A 442 -8.79 -22.66 0.31
C ILE A 442 -7.85 -23.46 -0.63
N PRO A 443 -8.34 -24.42 -1.45
CA PRO A 443 -7.55 -25.01 -2.53
C PRO A 443 -6.90 -23.98 -3.48
N PHE A 444 -7.63 -22.93 -3.90
CA PHE A 444 -7.06 -21.87 -4.74
C PHE A 444 -5.99 -21.04 -4.02
N ALA A 445 -6.17 -20.75 -2.73
CA ALA A 445 -5.15 -20.07 -1.92
C ALA A 445 -3.87 -20.91 -1.79
N VAL A 446 -4.00 -22.23 -1.59
CA VAL A 446 -2.86 -23.16 -1.57
C VAL A 446 -2.20 -23.24 -2.95
N LEU A 447 -2.98 -23.32 -4.04
CA LEU A 447 -2.46 -23.29 -5.40
C LEU A 447 -1.67 -22.00 -5.67
N ASN A 448 -2.20 -20.84 -5.29
CA ASN A 448 -1.49 -19.56 -5.44
C ASN A 448 -0.15 -19.58 -4.71
N MET A 449 -0.10 -20.15 -3.50
CA MET A 449 1.14 -20.30 -2.73
C MET A 449 2.12 -21.31 -3.37
N MET A 450 1.63 -22.38 -4.00
CA MET A 450 2.47 -23.31 -4.76
C MET A 450 3.09 -22.65 -5.99
N MET A 451 2.32 -21.84 -6.72
CA MET A 451 2.79 -21.11 -7.89
C MET A 451 3.79 -20.03 -7.50
N GLY A 452 3.45 -19.21 -6.51
CA GLY A 452 4.30 -18.19 -5.91
C GLY A 452 4.94 -17.26 -6.95
N GLY A 453 6.27 -17.22 -6.96
CA GLY A 453 7.03 -16.40 -7.89
C GLY A 453 7.74 -15.21 -7.24
N GLY A 454 7.94 -14.14 -8.01
CA GLY A 454 8.55 -12.89 -7.56
C GLY A 454 9.32 -12.18 -8.66
N GLY A 455 10.02 -11.12 -8.27
CA GLY A 455 11.00 -10.45 -9.13
C GLY A 455 12.32 -11.21 -9.19
N SER A 456 12.95 -11.21 -10.37
CA SER A 456 14.30 -11.73 -10.62
C SER A 456 15.36 -11.06 -9.72
N PHE A 457 15.13 -9.80 -9.38
CA PHE A 457 15.95 -9.05 -8.42
C PHE A 457 15.27 -8.98 -7.05
N SER A 458 15.19 -10.10 -6.33
CA SER A 458 14.78 -10.08 -4.92
C SER A 458 16.00 -10.21 -4.01
N ALA A 459 16.45 -9.08 -3.46
CA ALA A 459 17.46 -9.08 -2.40
C ALA A 459 16.79 -9.54 -1.09
N GLY A 460 16.81 -10.83 -0.80
CA GLY A 460 16.38 -11.34 0.49
C GLY A 460 16.86 -12.74 0.79
N GLY A 461 16.74 -13.11 2.06
CA GLY A 461 17.11 -14.44 2.53
C GLY A 461 16.09 -15.52 2.20
N PRO A 462 16.37 -16.76 2.63
CA PRO A 462 15.44 -17.88 2.55
C PRO A 462 14.05 -17.54 3.12
N GLY A 463 12.99 -18.12 2.55
CA GLY A 463 11.59 -17.90 2.99
C GLY A 463 10.75 -17.03 2.07
N LYS A 464 11.34 -16.38 1.07
CA LYS A 464 10.64 -15.55 0.05
C LYS A 464 9.98 -16.35 -1.10
N GLY A 465 9.82 -17.66 -0.96
CA GLY A 465 9.20 -18.48 -2.01
C GLY A 465 10.12 -18.91 -3.16
N MET A 466 11.44 -18.95 -2.95
CA MET A 466 12.42 -19.36 -3.98
C MET A 466 12.24 -20.79 -4.53
N PHE A 467 11.50 -21.64 -3.83
CA PHE A 467 11.21 -23.02 -4.25
C PHE A 467 9.81 -23.19 -4.86
N THR A 468 9.10 -22.10 -5.13
CA THR A 468 7.77 -22.13 -5.78
C THR A 468 7.91 -22.42 -7.29
N ARG A 469 6.82 -22.87 -7.93
CA ARG A 469 6.87 -23.31 -9.34
C ARG A 469 7.35 -22.21 -10.27
N LEU A 470 6.80 -21.00 -10.16
CA LEU A 470 7.19 -19.89 -11.03
C LEU A 470 8.63 -19.48 -10.81
N TYR A 471 9.13 -19.59 -9.58
CA TYR A 471 10.54 -19.28 -9.30
C TYR A 471 11.48 -20.33 -9.90
N LEU A 472 11.20 -21.62 -9.71
CA LEU A 472 12.06 -22.71 -10.16
C LEU A 472 11.99 -22.97 -11.67
N ASN A 473 10.79 -23.01 -12.23
CA ASN A 473 10.57 -23.32 -13.64
C ASN A 473 10.83 -22.11 -14.51
N VAL A 474 10.54 -20.90 -14.01
CA VAL A 474 10.54 -19.70 -14.84
C VAL A 474 11.73 -18.80 -14.54
N LEU A 475 11.82 -18.22 -13.35
CA LEU A 475 12.89 -17.25 -13.02
C LEU A 475 14.30 -17.87 -13.06
N ASN A 476 14.46 -19.09 -12.55
CA ASN A 476 15.77 -19.77 -12.53
C ASN A 476 16.22 -20.27 -13.92
N ARG A 477 15.28 -20.58 -14.81
CA ARG A 477 15.59 -21.15 -16.14
C ARG A 477 15.66 -20.08 -17.24
N HIS A 478 14.88 -19.01 -17.09
CA HIS A 478 14.77 -17.94 -18.06
C HIS A 478 15.33 -16.65 -17.46
N HIS A 479 16.67 -16.52 -17.50
CA HIS A 479 17.41 -15.40 -16.91
C HIS A 479 17.00 -14.01 -17.43
N TRP A 480 16.34 -13.96 -18.58
CA TRP A 480 15.86 -12.74 -19.23
C TRP A 480 14.50 -12.26 -18.73
N MET A 481 13.81 -13.08 -17.92
CA MET A 481 12.54 -12.71 -17.34
C MET A 481 12.76 -11.93 -16.04
N TYR A 482 12.10 -10.78 -15.93
CA TYR A 482 12.30 -9.84 -14.83
C TYR A 482 11.35 -10.09 -13.66
N ASN A 483 10.13 -10.54 -13.94
CA ASN A 483 9.12 -10.89 -12.95
C ASN A 483 8.30 -12.08 -13.44
N ALA A 484 7.88 -12.93 -12.52
CA ALA A 484 6.78 -13.87 -12.72
C ALA A 484 6.14 -14.15 -11.37
N THR A 485 4.91 -13.69 -11.17
CA THR A 485 4.22 -13.76 -9.88
C THR A 485 2.77 -14.16 -10.09
N SER A 486 2.30 -15.07 -9.24
CA SER A 486 0.90 -15.51 -9.18
C SER A 486 0.11 -14.65 -8.21
N TYR A 487 -1.09 -14.25 -8.62
CA TYR A 487 -2.04 -13.47 -7.83
C TYR A 487 -3.40 -14.17 -7.83
N HIS A 488 -4.05 -14.16 -6.68
CA HIS A 488 -5.40 -14.68 -6.51
C HIS A 488 -6.30 -13.58 -5.95
N HIS A 489 -7.17 -13.04 -6.80
CA HIS A 489 -8.22 -12.11 -6.40
C HIS A 489 -9.51 -12.92 -6.21
N SER A 490 -10.20 -12.69 -5.10
CA SER A 490 -11.45 -13.37 -4.80
C SER A 490 -12.46 -12.38 -4.25
N TYR A 491 -13.69 -12.49 -4.73
CA TYR A 491 -14.82 -11.62 -4.42
C TYR A 491 -15.99 -12.47 -3.92
N GLU A 492 -17.08 -11.81 -3.52
CA GLU A 492 -18.25 -12.50 -2.94
C GLU A 492 -18.89 -13.52 -3.89
N ASP A 493 -18.82 -13.29 -5.20
CA ASP A 493 -19.53 -14.03 -6.24
C ASP A 493 -18.64 -14.56 -7.38
N THR A 494 -17.34 -14.22 -7.39
CA THR A 494 -16.39 -14.64 -8.43
C THR A 494 -14.95 -14.57 -7.93
N GLY A 495 -13.99 -15.04 -8.73
CA GLY A 495 -12.56 -14.87 -8.47
C GLY A 495 -11.73 -14.90 -9.74
N LEU A 496 -10.48 -14.49 -9.63
CA LEU A 496 -9.50 -14.47 -10.72
C LEU A 496 -8.15 -14.95 -10.18
N LEU A 497 -7.60 -16.00 -10.79
CA LEU A 497 -6.21 -16.39 -10.62
C LEU A 497 -5.41 -15.94 -11.84
N CYS A 498 -4.36 -15.17 -11.63
CA CYS A 498 -3.56 -14.60 -12.71
C CYS A 498 -2.06 -14.75 -12.48
N ILE A 499 -1.30 -14.87 -13.56
CA ILE A 499 0.15 -14.80 -13.55
C ILE A 499 0.56 -13.54 -14.30
N HIS A 500 1.26 -12.64 -13.61
CA HIS A 500 1.91 -11.48 -14.21
C HIS A 500 3.39 -11.81 -14.43
N ALA A 501 3.87 -11.59 -15.64
CA ALA A 501 5.29 -11.61 -15.96
C ALA A 501 5.73 -10.38 -16.74
N SER A 502 7.03 -10.08 -16.64
CA SER A 502 7.67 -8.99 -17.38
C SER A 502 9.00 -9.43 -17.99
N ALA A 503 9.28 -8.95 -19.21
CA ALA A 503 10.47 -9.28 -19.98
C ALA A 503 10.78 -8.19 -21.03
N ASP A 504 11.92 -8.32 -21.70
CA ASP A 504 12.28 -7.49 -22.86
C ASP A 504 11.25 -7.67 -24.00
N PRO A 505 10.85 -6.59 -24.71
CA PRO A 505 9.91 -6.64 -25.84
C PRO A 505 10.19 -7.73 -26.88
N LYS A 506 11.46 -8.04 -27.14
CA LYS A 506 11.86 -9.04 -28.15
C LYS A 506 11.45 -10.47 -27.78
N GLN A 507 11.17 -10.73 -26.51
CA GLN A 507 10.90 -12.07 -25.98
C GLN A 507 9.45 -12.25 -25.52
N VAL A 508 8.55 -11.32 -25.89
CA VAL A 508 7.14 -11.36 -25.47
C VAL A 508 6.45 -12.64 -25.92
N ARG A 509 6.69 -13.12 -27.15
CA ARG A 509 6.14 -14.39 -27.62
C ARG A 509 6.57 -15.57 -26.74
N GLU A 510 7.86 -15.65 -26.44
CA GLU A 510 8.46 -16.71 -25.63
C GLU A 510 7.92 -16.67 -24.20
N MET A 511 7.78 -15.46 -23.63
CA MET A 511 7.18 -15.23 -22.32
C MET A 511 5.76 -15.78 -22.26
N VAL A 512 4.90 -15.45 -23.23
CA VAL A 512 3.52 -15.95 -23.30
C VAL A 512 3.48 -17.47 -23.46
N GLU A 513 4.37 -18.06 -24.24
CA GLU A 513 4.47 -19.51 -24.37
C GLU A 513 4.85 -20.18 -23.04
N ILE A 514 5.74 -19.59 -22.27
CA ILE A 514 6.12 -20.12 -20.95
C ILE A 514 4.96 -19.99 -19.96
N LEU A 515 4.28 -18.84 -19.92
CA LEU A 515 3.11 -18.65 -19.05
C LEU A 515 2.00 -19.66 -19.34
N THR A 516 1.66 -19.84 -20.61
CA THR A 516 0.62 -20.81 -21.02
C THR A 516 1.01 -22.25 -20.69
N LYS A 517 2.30 -22.61 -20.83
CA LYS A 517 2.82 -23.89 -20.34
C LYS A 517 2.68 -24.04 -18.83
N GLU A 518 3.05 -23.04 -18.03
CA GLU A 518 2.94 -23.12 -16.57
C GLU A 518 1.49 -23.30 -16.13
N PHE A 519 0.52 -22.62 -16.75
CA PHE A 519 -0.91 -22.85 -16.50
C PHE A 519 -1.34 -24.30 -16.78
N VAL A 520 -0.91 -24.89 -17.90
CA VAL A 520 -1.24 -26.28 -18.23
C VAL A 520 -0.53 -27.25 -17.25
N LEU A 521 0.72 -26.97 -16.89
CA LEU A 521 1.50 -27.75 -15.92
C LEU A 521 0.91 -27.73 -14.51
N MET A 522 0.09 -26.73 -14.15
CA MET A 522 -0.68 -26.75 -12.90
C MET A 522 -1.53 -28.02 -12.76
N SER A 523 -2.05 -28.55 -13.88
CA SER A 523 -2.93 -29.74 -13.90
C SER A 523 -2.17 -31.06 -13.74
N GLY A 524 -0.84 -31.00 -13.80
CA GLY A 524 0.06 -32.15 -13.68
C GLY A 524 0.10 -32.76 -12.29
N THR A 525 1.08 -33.63 -12.07
CA THR A 525 1.29 -34.28 -10.77
C THR A 525 1.74 -33.26 -9.73
N VAL A 526 1.01 -33.17 -8.62
CA VAL A 526 1.38 -32.35 -7.45
C VAL A 526 2.27 -33.18 -6.53
N GLY A 527 3.50 -32.70 -6.29
CA GLY A 527 4.41 -33.36 -5.35
C GLY A 527 3.96 -33.16 -3.90
N GLU A 528 4.08 -34.20 -3.08
CA GLU A 528 3.70 -34.13 -1.65
C GLU A 528 4.52 -33.09 -0.89
N VAL A 529 5.84 -33.08 -1.09
CA VAL A 529 6.76 -32.10 -0.47
C VAL A 529 6.42 -30.67 -0.87
N GLU A 530 6.05 -30.47 -2.14
CA GLU A 530 5.66 -29.15 -2.65
C GLU A 530 4.35 -28.67 -2.02
N LEU A 531 3.34 -29.55 -1.96
CA LEU A 531 2.04 -29.25 -1.37
C LEU A 531 2.17 -28.92 0.12
N GLU A 532 2.87 -29.75 0.89
CA GLU A 532 3.07 -29.54 2.32
C GLU A 532 3.88 -28.26 2.62
N ARG A 533 4.85 -27.94 1.76
CA ARG A 533 5.56 -26.65 1.83
C ARG A 533 4.61 -25.48 1.60
N ALA A 534 3.75 -25.54 0.58
CA ALA A 534 2.80 -24.47 0.28
C ALA A 534 1.78 -24.28 1.40
N LYS A 535 1.23 -25.37 1.97
CA LYS A 535 0.35 -25.31 3.15
C LYS A 535 1.04 -24.68 4.35
N THR A 536 2.28 -25.09 4.62
CA THR A 536 3.07 -24.55 5.74
C THR A 536 3.35 -23.06 5.54
N GLN A 537 3.72 -22.65 4.32
CA GLN A 537 3.95 -21.27 3.98
C GLN A 537 2.67 -20.41 4.10
N LEU A 538 1.52 -20.92 3.63
CA LEU A 538 0.24 -20.22 3.73
C LEU A 538 -0.20 -20.03 5.19
N LYS A 539 -0.09 -21.08 6.02
CA LYS A 539 -0.36 -20.98 7.47
C LYS A 539 0.57 -19.99 8.15
N SER A 540 1.87 -20.05 7.84
CA SER A 540 2.86 -19.13 8.41
C SER A 540 2.52 -17.68 8.04
N MET A 541 2.20 -17.43 6.77
CA MET A 541 1.83 -16.10 6.29
C MET A 541 0.56 -15.59 6.96
N LEU A 542 -0.48 -16.43 7.08
CA LEU A 542 -1.72 -16.09 7.79
C LEU A 542 -1.44 -15.68 9.24
N MET A 543 -0.73 -16.51 9.99
CA MET A 543 -0.49 -16.28 11.42
C MET A 543 0.41 -15.06 11.67
N MET A 544 1.48 -14.88 10.88
CA MET A 544 2.40 -13.74 11.01
C MET A 544 1.70 -12.42 10.67
N ASN A 545 0.84 -12.40 9.65
CA ASN A 545 0.07 -11.20 9.30
C ASN A 545 -0.89 -10.77 10.42
N LEU A 546 -1.50 -11.74 11.12
CA LEU A 546 -2.43 -11.51 12.24
C LEU A 546 -1.74 -11.05 13.54
N GLU A 547 -0.43 -10.80 13.54
CA GLU A 547 0.26 -10.13 14.65
C GLU A 547 -0.08 -8.63 14.68
N SER A 548 -0.29 -8.04 13.49
CA SER A 548 -0.57 -6.62 13.29
C SER A 548 -2.04 -6.27 13.55
N ARG A 549 -2.31 -5.34 14.47
CA ARG A 549 -3.69 -4.93 14.84
C ARG A 549 -4.51 -4.41 13.66
N PRO A 550 -3.99 -3.53 12.77
CA PRO A 550 -4.71 -3.12 11.57
C PRO A 550 -5.13 -4.28 10.67
N VAL A 551 -4.27 -5.30 10.54
CA VAL A 551 -4.57 -6.49 9.71
C VAL A 551 -5.66 -7.34 10.36
N ILE A 552 -5.63 -7.50 11.68
CA ILE A 552 -6.71 -8.17 12.42
C ILE A 552 -8.03 -7.41 12.24
N PHE A 553 -8.00 -6.08 12.31
CA PHE A 553 -9.18 -5.25 12.12
C PHE A 553 -9.79 -5.44 10.73
N GLU A 554 -8.96 -5.44 9.69
CA GLU A 554 -9.40 -5.70 8.33
C GLU A 554 -9.98 -7.11 8.17
N ASP A 555 -9.30 -8.13 8.73
CA ASP A 555 -9.76 -9.53 8.70
C ASP A 555 -11.13 -9.70 9.39
N VAL A 556 -11.27 -9.19 10.62
CA VAL A 556 -12.54 -9.18 11.38
C VAL A 556 -13.63 -8.47 10.59
N GLY A 557 -13.32 -7.26 10.11
CA GLY A 557 -14.25 -6.41 9.39
C GLY A 557 -14.77 -7.06 8.11
N ARG A 558 -13.88 -7.52 7.23
CA ARG A 558 -14.26 -8.09 5.93
C ARG A 558 -15.01 -9.41 6.07
N GLN A 559 -14.57 -10.30 6.96
CA GLN A 559 -15.25 -11.58 7.17
C GLN A 559 -16.67 -11.38 7.71
N VAL A 560 -16.83 -10.49 8.71
CA VAL A 560 -18.16 -10.17 9.27
C VAL A 560 -19.01 -9.45 8.25
N LEU A 561 -18.44 -8.55 7.43
CA LEU A 561 -19.18 -7.85 6.38
C LEU A 561 -19.82 -8.86 5.40
N ALA A 562 -19.04 -9.84 4.95
CA ALA A 562 -19.46 -10.82 3.96
C ALA A 562 -20.31 -11.97 4.52
N THR A 563 -19.93 -12.55 5.68
CA THR A 563 -20.56 -13.79 6.21
C THR A 563 -21.33 -13.58 7.51
N SER A 564 -21.37 -12.35 8.04
CA SER A 564 -21.91 -12.01 9.38
C SER A 564 -21.19 -12.68 10.55
N THR A 565 -20.17 -13.50 10.29
CA THR A 565 -19.37 -14.20 11.28
C THR A 565 -17.90 -14.10 10.90
N ARG A 566 -16.99 -14.58 11.77
CA ARG A 566 -15.57 -14.67 11.45
C ARG A 566 -15.09 -16.08 11.73
N LYS A 567 -14.49 -16.73 10.74
CA LYS A 567 -13.76 -17.98 10.90
C LYS A 567 -12.47 -17.70 11.66
N LEU A 568 -12.21 -18.48 12.70
CA LEU A 568 -11.04 -18.28 13.53
C LEU A 568 -9.77 -18.73 12.79
N PRO A 569 -8.60 -18.13 13.08
CA PRO A 569 -7.37 -18.47 12.37
C PRO A 569 -6.97 -19.94 12.45
N HIS A 570 -7.28 -20.62 13.57
CA HIS A 570 -7.00 -22.05 13.72
C HIS A 570 -7.92 -22.92 12.85
N GLU A 571 -9.19 -22.55 12.71
CA GLU A 571 -10.13 -23.23 11.80
C GLU A 571 -9.65 -23.11 10.35
N LEU A 572 -9.16 -21.92 9.96
CA LEU A 572 -8.55 -21.71 8.65
C LEU A 572 -7.29 -22.57 8.47
N CYS A 573 -6.44 -22.69 9.51
CA CYS A 573 -5.28 -23.58 9.47
C CYS A 573 -5.66 -25.05 9.27
N ASP A 574 -6.73 -25.51 9.91
CA ASP A 574 -7.24 -26.87 9.74
C ASP A 574 -7.79 -27.11 8.33
N LEU A 575 -8.52 -26.14 7.77
CA LEU A 575 -8.96 -26.20 6.37
C LEU A 575 -7.77 -26.28 5.41
N ILE A 576 -6.71 -25.51 5.64
CA ILE A 576 -5.47 -25.55 4.83
C ILE A 576 -4.79 -26.91 4.94
N ASN A 577 -4.70 -27.49 6.14
CA ASN A 577 -4.10 -28.81 6.36
C ASN A 577 -4.83 -29.92 5.58
N ASN A 578 -6.15 -29.82 5.52
CA ASN A 578 -7.02 -30.82 4.90
C ASN A 578 -6.99 -30.81 3.36
N VAL A 579 -6.39 -29.80 2.71
CA VAL A 579 -6.29 -29.74 1.24
C VAL A 579 -5.46 -30.90 0.69
N LYS A 580 -5.99 -31.64 -0.28
CA LYS A 580 -5.29 -32.76 -0.92
C LYS A 580 -4.82 -32.40 -2.32
N ALA A 581 -3.85 -33.16 -2.84
CA ALA A 581 -3.40 -33.05 -4.24
C ALA A 581 -4.56 -33.21 -5.25
N SER A 582 -5.56 -34.04 -4.93
CA SER A 582 -6.78 -34.20 -5.73
C SER A 582 -7.61 -32.92 -5.82
N ASP A 583 -7.66 -32.12 -4.76
CA ASP A 583 -8.42 -30.87 -4.73
C ASP A 583 -7.77 -29.82 -5.62
N ILE A 584 -6.44 -29.70 -5.55
CA ILE A 584 -5.66 -28.83 -6.44
C ILE A 584 -5.90 -29.21 -7.91
N LYS A 585 -5.79 -30.49 -8.24
CA LYS A 585 -6.04 -30.97 -9.60
C LYS A 585 -7.46 -30.67 -10.07
N ARG A 586 -8.45 -30.82 -9.20
CA ARG A 586 -9.86 -30.55 -9.48
C ARG A 586 -10.09 -29.07 -9.78
N VAL A 587 -9.62 -28.16 -8.92
CA VAL A 587 -9.82 -26.71 -9.12
C VAL A 587 -9.09 -26.19 -10.36
N VAL A 588 -7.87 -26.67 -10.62
CA VAL A 588 -7.13 -26.31 -11.84
C VAL A 588 -7.86 -26.81 -13.09
N THR A 589 -8.37 -28.05 -13.07
CA THR A 589 -9.12 -28.61 -14.22
C THR A 589 -10.41 -27.84 -14.48
N LYS A 590 -11.08 -27.34 -13.43
CA LYS A 590 -12.25 -26.46 -13.55
C LYS A 590 -11.84 -25.12 -14.19
N MET A 591 -10.81 -24.48 -13.65
CA MET A 591 -10.29 -23.19 -14.10
C MET A 591 -9.83 -23.20 -15.57
N LEU A 592 -9.09 -24.23 -16.01
CA LEU A 592 -8.57 -24.34 -17.38
C LEU A 592 -9.65 -24.51 -18.46
N ARG A 593 -10.91 -24.79 -18.09
CA ARG A 593 -12.02 -24.87 -19.05
C ARG A 593 -12.51 -23.49 -19.49
N ASN A 594 -12.24 -22.47 -18.69
CA ASN A 594 -12.70 -21.11 -18.95
C ASN A 594 -11.82 -20.42 -19.99
N LYS A 595 -12.39 -19.43 -20.68
CA LYS A 595 -11.64 -18.60 -21.63
C LYS A 595 -10.65 -17.72 -20.87
N PRO A 596 -9.42 -17.49 -21.35
CA PRO A 596 -8.48 -16.63 -20.64
C PRO A 596 -8.88 -15.16 -20.69
N ALA A 597 -8.53 -14.42 -19.64
CA ALA A 597 -8.38 -12.98 -19.66
C ALA A 597 -6.90 -12.63 -19.86
N VAL A 598 -6.61 -11.65 -20.72
CA VAL A 598 -5.24 -11.22 -21.02
C VAL A 598 -5.13 -9.71 -20.93
N ALA A 599 -4.21 -9.21 -20.11
CA ALA A 599 -3.81 -7.82 -20.08
C ALA A 599 -2.36 -7.69 -20.57
N ALA A 600 -2.11 -6.74 -21.47
CA ALA A 600 -0.80 -6.52 -22.07
C ALA A 600 -0.45 -5.03 -22.13
N LEU A 601 0.71 -4.65 -21.59
CA LEU A 601 1.20 -3.27 -21.51
C LEU A 601 2.66 -3.20 -21.95
N GLY A 602 2.99 -2.27 -22.85
CA GLY A 602 4.36 -2.04 -23.34
C GLY A 602 4.48 -2.10 -24.86
N ASP A 603 5.61 -2.58 -25.38
CA ASP A 603 5.78 -2.90 -26.80
C ASP A 603 5.22 -4.30 -27.09
N LEU A 604 4.13 -4.32 -27.85
CA LEU A 604 3.33 -5.53 -28.10
C LEU A 604 3.54 -6.12 -29.50
N THR A 605 4.59 -5.71 -30.23
CA THR A 605 4.87 -6.15 -31.60
C THR A 605 4.95 -7.67 -31.77
N GLU A 606 5.57 -8.36 -30.81
CA GLU A 606 5.72 -9.83 -30.80
C GLU A 606 4.64 -10.54 -29.97
N LEU A 607 3.58 -9.84 -29.54
CA LEU A 607 2.48 -10.43 -28.78
C LEU A 607 1.66 -11.42 -29.63
N PRO A 608 1.51 -12.68 -29.22
CA PRO A 608 0.63 -13.63 -29.91
C PRO A 608 -0.83 -13.16 -29.96
N THR A 609 -1.57 -13.61 -30.97
CA THR A 609 -3.01 -13.34 -31.04
C THR A 609 -3.75 -14.03 -29.90
N TYR A 610 -4.90 -13.48 -29.53
CA TYR A 610 -5.70 -14.02 -28.43
C TYR A 610 -6.13 -15.46 -28.69
N GLU A 611 -6.47 -15.79 -29.95
CA GLU A 611 -6.84 -17.15 -30.36
C GLU A 611 -5.69 -18.14 -30.17
N HIS A 612 -4.44 -17.71 -30.41
CA HIS A 612 -3.27 -18.55 -30.16
C HIS A 612 -3.06 -18.83 -28.67
N ILE A 613 -3.27 -17.82 -27.81
CA ILE A 613 -3.18 -17.98 -26.35
C ILE A 613 -4.28 -18.92 -25.85
N GLN A 614 -5.52 -18.73 -26.32
CA GLN A 614 -6.65 -19.58 -25.98
C GLN A 614 -6.44 -21.03 -26.45
N ALA A 615 -5.93 -21.21 -27.68
CA ALA A 615 -5.60 -22.54 -28.20
C ALA A 615 -4.48 -23.21 -27.39
N ALA A 616 -3.45 -22.47 -26.99
CA ALA A 616 -2.35 -22.99 -26.17
C ALA A 616 -2.84 -23.47 -24.80
N LEU A 617 -3.68 -22.69 -24.11
CA LEU A 617 -4.26 -23.09 -22.81
C LEU A 617 -5.23 -24.29 -22.92
N SER A 618 -5.87 -24.46 -24.08
CA SER A 618 -6.73 -25.61 -24.38
C SER A 618 -5.93 -26.85 -24.80
N SER A 619 -4.65 -26.68 -25.17
CA SER A 619 -3.77 -27.76 -25.61
C SER A 619 -3.17 -28.53 -24.43
N LYS A 620 -2.83 -29.80 -24.66
CA LYS A 620 -2.19 -30.64 -23.62
C LYS A 620 -0.76 -30.20 -23.28
N ASP A 621 -0.07 -29.56 -24.23
CA ASP A 621 1.34 -29.22 -24.12
C ASP A 621 1.59 -27.74 -23.79
N GLY A 622 0.54 -26.92 -23.72
CA GLY A 622 0.63 -25.47 -23.49
C GLY A 622 1.37 -24.70 -24.58
N GLN A 623 1.60 -25.29 -25.75
CA GLN A 623 2.41 -24.66 -26.80
C GLN A 623 1.57 -23.74 -27.68
N LEU A 624 2.14 -22.57 -28.00
CA LEU A 624 1.58 -21.69 -29.01
C LEU A 624 1.65 -22.36 -30.40
N PRO A 625 0.64 -22.16 -31.27
CA PRO A 625 0.70 -22.62 -32.65
C PRO A 625 1.95 -22.11 -33.37
N ARG A 626 2.62 -23.01 -34.11
CA ARG A 626 3.77 -22.64 -34.94
C ARG A 626 3.31 -21.69 -36.04
N MET A 627 3.83 -20.46 -36.04
CA MET A 627 3.67 -19.56 -37.19
C MET A 627 4.63 -20.01 -38.29
N TYR A 628 4.11 -20.65 -39.32
CA TYR A 628 4.84 -20.82 -40.57
C TYR A 628 4.93 -19.45 -41.27
N ARG A 629 6.00 -18.69 -41.03
CA ARG A 629 6.32 -17.53 -41.90
C ARG A 629 6.76 -18.11 -43.25
N LEU A 630 5.87 -18.07 -44.23
CA LEU A 630 6.06 -18.70 -45.54
C LEU A 630 7.15 -18.03 -46.40
N PHE A 631 7.65 -16.84 -46.07
CA PHE A 631 8.79 -16.21 -46.73
C PHE A 631 9.57 -15.34 -45.73
N ARG A 632 10.91 -15.39 -45.81
CA ARG A 632 11.84 -14.56 -45.05
C ARG A 632 12.74 -13.81 -46.01
#